data_AF-A0A484KNQ1-F1
#
_entry.id   AF-A0A484KNQ1-F1
#
_cell.length_a   1.000
_cell.length_b   1.000
_cell.length_c   1.000
_cell.angle_alpha   90.00
_cell.angle_beta   90.00
_cell.angle_gamma   90.00
#
_symmetry.space_group_name_H-M   'P 1'
#
loop_
_entity.id
_entity.type
_entity.pdbx_description
1 polymer ?
#
loop_
_entity_poly.entity_id
_entity_poly.type
_entity_poly.pdbx_seq_one_letter_code
_entity_poly.pdbx_strand_id
1 'polypeptide(L)'
;MKIGLANRAVGATALNERSSRSHSVLTVHVRGTDLETDSVLRGCLHLVDLAGSERIDRSEATGDRLREAQHINKSLSALGDVIFALAHKSSHVPYRNSKLTQVLQSSLGSKKAIGSSSSAARPSKRWQ
;
A
#
# COMPACT_ATOMS: atom_id res chain seq x y z
N MET A 1 17.99 2.69 -2.46
CA MET A 1 17.02 2.21 -3.48
C MET A 1 17.60 1.28 -4.55
N LYS A 2 18.91 1.31 -4.86
CA LYS A 2 19.52 0.45 -5.91
C LYS A 2 19.25 -1.05 -5.76
N ILE A 3 19.34 -1.60 -4.53
CA ILE A 3 19.15 -3.04 -4.27
C ILE A 3 17.70 -3.48 -4.53
N GLY A 4 16.71 -2.67 -4.15
CA GLY A 4 15.29 -2.96 -4.41
C GLY A 4 14.92 -2.93 -5.89
N LEU A 5 15.52 -2.00 -6.65
CA LEU A 5 15.38 -1.96 -8.11
C LEU A 5 16.03 -3.17 -8.78
N ALA A 6 17.17 -3.64 -8.26
CA ALA A 6 17.90 -4.80 -8.79
C ALA A 6 17.17 -6.14 -8.60
N ASN A 7 16.41 -6.30 -7.50
CA ASN A 7 15.69 -7.54 -7.19
C ASN A 7 14.29 -7.64 -7.84
N ARG A 8 13.89 -6.69 -8.69
CA ARG A 8 12.51 -6.57 -9.23
C ARG A 8 12.14 -7.64 -10.28
N ALA A 9 12.75 -8.82 -10.39
CA ALA A 9 12.77 -9.62 -11.64
C ALA A 9 13.25 -8.75 -12.83
N VAL A 10 14.10 -9.20 -13.75
CA VAL A 10 14.52 -8.32 -14.86
C VAL A 10 14.72 -9.13 -16.11
N GLY A 11 13.77 -9.06 -17.04
CA GLY A 11 13.98 -9.40 -18.46
C GLY A 11 14.42 -8.14 -19.22
N ALA A 12 15.38 -8.27 -20.13
CA ALA A 12 16.20 -7.19 -20.68
C ALA A 12 15.54 -6.26 -21.72
N THR A 13 15.91 -4.96 -21.65
CA THR A 13 16.04 -3.91 -22.72
C THR A 13 14.85 -3.62 -23.65
N ALA A 14 14.52 -2.42 -24.12
CA ALA A 14 15.15 -1.11 -24.21
C ALA A 14 14.04 -0.02 -24.02
N LEU A 15 14.38 1.15 -23.48
CA LEU A 15 13.48 2.33 -23.40
C LEU A 15 12.12 2.10 -22.67
N ASN A 16 12.15 2.04 -21.33
CA ASN A 16 11.01 2.40 -20.46
C ASN A 16 9.62 1.77 -20.77
N GLU A 17 9.57 0.49 -21.12
CA GLU A 17 8.27 -0.21 -21.29
C GLU A 17 7.92 -1.14 -20.12
N ARG A 18 8.77 -1.21 -19.09
CA ARG A 18 8.63 -2.17 -17.98
C ARG A 18 8.18 -1.57 -16.66
N SER A 19 8.47 -0.29 -16.41
CA SER A 19 7.88 0.45 -15.28
C SER A 19 6.36 0.48 -15.39
N SER A 20 5.83 0.57 -16.62
CA SER A 20 4.39 0.55 -16.91
C SER A 20 3.72 -0.80 -16.71
N ARG A 21 4.45 -1.91 -16.48
CA ARG A 21 3.87 -3.26 -16.45
C ARG A 21 3.93 -3.97 -15.09
N SER A 22 4.42 -3.32 -14.05
CA SER A 22 4.28 -3.87 -12.69
C SER A 22 4.15 -2.79 -11.64
N HIS A 23 3.33 -3.04 -10.62
CA HIS A 23 3.22 -2.14 -9.46
C HIS A 23 4.44 -2.30 -8.55
N SER A 24 4.92 -1.20 -7.98
CA SER A 24 5.97 -1.20 -6.96
C SER A 24 5.46 -0.51 -5.70
N VAL A 25 5.66 -1.14 -4.55
CA VAL A 25 5.31 -0.57 -3.25
C VAL A 25 6.58 -0.53 -2.40
N LEU A 26 6.99 0.67 -2.03
CA LEU A 26 8.06 0.90 -1.06
C LEU A 26 7.44 1.36 0.25
N THR A 27 7.64 0.58 1.31
CA THR A 27 7.17 0.91 2.65
C THR A 27 8.35 1.37 3.50
N VAL A 28 8.25 2.59 4.03
CA VAL A 28 9.21 3.16 4.99
C VAL A 28 8.56 3.17 6.36
N HIS A 29 9.11 2.36 7.27
CA HIS A 29 8.71 2.35 8.67
C HIS A 29 9.60 3.32 9.45
N VAL A 30 8.99 4.27 10.14
CA VAL A 30 9.68 5.23 11.00
C VAL A 30 9.35 4.89 12.44
N ARG A 31 10.38 4.76 13.29
CA ARG A 31 10.22 4.58 14.73
C ARG A 31 10.90 5.74 15.43
N GLY A 32 10.12 6.52 16.17
CA GLY A 32 10.64 7.52 17.10
C GLY A 32 10.48 7.00 18.52
N THR A 33 11.44 7.28 19.38
CA THR A 33 11.31 7.10 20.82
C THR A 33 11.52 8.46 21.46
N ASP A 34 10.56 8.89 22.28
CA ASP A 34 10.72 10.04 23.15
C ASP A 34 11.55 9.63 24.37
N LEU A 35 12.67 10.32 24.60
CA LEU A 35 13.63 9.98 25.65
C LEU A 35 13.17 10.44 27.03
N GLU A 36 12.24 11.39 27.12
CA GLU A 36 11.72 11.89 28.40
C GLU A 36 10.56 11.03 28.90
N THR A 37 9.70 10.56 27.99
CA THR A 37 8.51 9.78 28.34
C THR A 37 8.64 8.28 28.07
N ASP A 38 9.76 7.86 27.48
CA ASP A 38 10.00 6.51 26.93
C ASP A 38 8.90 6.04 25.94
N SER A 39 8.13 6.99 25.39
CA SER A 39 7.03 6.69 24.48
C SER A 39 7.55 6.39 23.08
N VAL A 40 6.96 5.38 22.43
CA VAL A 40 7.39 4.94 21.08
C VAL A 40 6.33 5.32 20.05
N LEU A 41 6.71 6.20 19.11
CA LEU A 41 5.91 6.54 17.95
C LEU A 41 6.32 5.65 16.76
N ARG A 42 5.31 5.13 16.04
CA ARG A 42 5.52 4.32 14.83
C ARG A 42 4.75 4.93 13.66
N GLY A 43 5.49 5.43 12.68
CA GLY A 43 4.97 5.89 11.39
C GLY A 43 5.18 4.85 10.30
N CYS A 44 4.31 4.84 9.31
CA CYS A 44 4.43 3.99 8.12
C CYS A 44 4.07 4.83 6.90
N LEU A 45 5.03 5.02 6.00
CA LEU A 45 4.85 5.73 4.74
C LEU A 45 4.94 4.72 3.59
N HIS A 46 3.92 4.69 2.73
CA HIS A 46 3.93 3.88 1.51
C HIS A 46 4.11 4.78 0.30
N LEU A 47 5.17 4.53 -0.47
CA LEU A 47 5.43 5.13 -1.77
C LEU A 47 5.05 4.09 -2.83
N VAL A 48 3.98 4.37 -3.57
CA VAL A 48 3.38 3.42 -4.51
C VAL A 48 3.56 3.94 -5.93
N ASP A 49 4.20 3.14 -6.77
CA ASP A 49 4.31 3.35 -8.21
C ASP A 49 3.40 2.33 -8.91
N LEU A 50 2.42 2.81 -9.68
CA LEU A 50 1.42 1.97 -10.31
C LEU A 50 1.75 1.78 -11.79
N ALA A 51 1.57 0.55 -12.25
CA ALA A 51 1.60 0.22 -13.68
C ALA A 51 0.52 1.00 -14.46
N GLY A 52 0.68 1.05 -15.78
CA GLY A 52 -0.27 1.67 -16.68
C GLY A 52 -1.62 0.96 -16.68
N SER A 53 -2.69 1.73 -16.92
CA SER A 53 -4.07 1.26 -16.97
C SER A 53 -4.59 1.13 -18.41
N GLU A 54 -3.71 0.95 -19.38
CA GLU A 54 -4.07 0.94 -20.78
C GLU A 54 -5.08 -0.17 -21.09
N ARG A 55 -6.01 0.14 -22.00
CA ARG A 55 -7.03 -0.81 -22.39
C ARG A 55 -6.45 -1.85 -23.36
N ILE A 56 -6.75 -3.10 -23.05
CA ILE A 56 -6.25 -4.27 -23.77
C ILE A 56 -6.90 -4.40 -25.16
N ASP A 57 -8.14 -3.95 -25.33
CA ASP A 57 -8.87 -3.95 -26.60
C ASP A 57 -8.20 -3.11 -27.70
N ARG A 58 -7.41 -2.10 -27.29
CA ARG A 58 -6.58 -1.28 -28.19
C ARG A 58 -5.15 -1.80 -28.33
N SER A 59 -4.82 -2.88 -27.63
CA SER A 59 -3.52 -3.53 -27.68
C SER A 59 -3.61 -4.77 -28.57
N GLU A 60 -2.67 -4.94 -29.50
CA GLU A 60 -2.50 -6.20 -30.26
C GLU A 60 -1.78 -7.28 -29.41
N ALA A 61 -1.92 -7.22 -28.08
CA ALA A 61 -1.23 -8.11 -27.16
C ALA A 61 -1.85 -9.51 -27.21
N THR A 62 -1.00 -10.53 -27.41
CA THR A 62 -1.41 -11.93 -27.49
C THR A 62 -0.64 -12.78 -26.48
N GLY A 63 -1.16 -13.99 -26.19
CA GLY A 63 -0.51 -14.97 -25.33
C GLY A 63 -0.19 -14.44 -23.93
N ASP A 64 1.07 -14.51 -23.52
CA ASP A 64 1.51 -14.12 -22.18
C ASP A 64 1.43 -12.61 -21.93
N ARG A 65 1.59 -11.78 -22.96
CA ARG A 65 1.43 -10.32 -22.85
C ARG A 65 -0.01 -9.92 -22.54
N LEU A 66 -0.97 -10.65 -23.11
CA LEU A 66 -2.39 -10.45 -22.81
C LEU A 66 -2.69 -10.79 -21.34
N ARG A 67 -2.18 -11.92 -20.85
CA ARG A 67 -2.34 -12.33 -19.45
C ARG A 67 -1.71 -11.33 -18.49
N GLU A 68 -0.50 -10.85 -18.79
CA GLU A 68 0.19 -9.82 -18.01
C GLU A 68 -0.67 -8.54 -17.92
N ALA A 69 -1.14 -8.02 -19.05
CA ALA A 69 -1.99 -6.83 -19.10
C ALA A 69 -3.31 -7.01 -18.32
N GLN A 70 -3.93 -8.19 -18.40
CA GLN A 70 -5.12 -8.52 -17.61
C GLN A 70 -4.84 -8.51 -16.10
N HIS A 71 -3.68 -9.03 -15.68
CA HIS A 71 -3.29 -9.02 -14.26
C HIS A 71 -3.03 -7.61 -13.73
N ILE A 72 -2.38 -6.75 -14.52
CA ILE A 72 -2.17 -5.33 -14.19
C ILE A 72 -3.53 -4.65 -13.99
N ASN A 73 -4.38 -4.70 -15.01
CA ASN A 73 -5.69 -4.05 -14.98
C ASN A 73 -6.59 -4.59 -13.87
N LYS A 74 -6.55 -5.89 -13.59
CA LYS A 74 -7.30 -6.49 -12.46
C LYS A 74 -6.93 -5.84 -11.12
N SER A 75 -5.65 -5.62 -10.87
CA SER A 75 -5.22 -5.01 -9.61
C SER A 75 -5.55 -3.52 -9.52
N LEU A 76 -5.51 -2.79 -10.64
CA LEU A 76 -5.94 -1.39 -10.73
C LEU A 76 -7.45 -1.23 -10.55
N SER A 77 -8.27 -2.09 -11.17
CA SER A 77 -9.72 -2.10 -10.97
C SER A 77 -10.08 -2.40 -9.51
N ALA A 78 -9.43 -3.40 -8.90
CA ALA A 78 -9.65 -3.70 -7.49
C ALA A 78 -9.30 -2.52 -6.56
N LEU A 79 -8.25 -1.75 -6.90
CA LEU A 79 -7.92 -0.51 -6.19
C LEU A 79 -9.01 0.54 -6.35
N GLY A 80 -9.55 0.70 -7.56
CA GLY A 80 -10.70 1.56 -7.85
C GLY A 80 -11.94 1.17 -7.01
N ASP A 81 -12.27 -0.11 -6.95
CA ASP A 81 -13.39 -0.63 -6.16
C ASP A 81 -13.23 -0.32 -4.66
N VAL A 82 -12.01 -0.47 -4.14
CA VAL A 82 -11.68 -0.15 -2.73
C VAL A 82 -11.86 1.35 -2.45
N ILE A 83 -11.31 2.22 -3.32
CA ILE A 83 -11.43 3.67 -3.18
C ILE A 83 -12.90 4.09 -3.25
N PHE A 84 -13.65 3.54 -4.20
CA PHE A 84 -15.08 3.80 -4.36
C PHE A 84 -15.87 3.38 -3.12
N ALA A 85 -15.65 2.17 -2.61
CA ALA A 85 -16.31 1.66 -1.42
C ALA A 85 -15.99 2.51 -0.18
N LEU A 86 -14.75 2.99 -0.04
CA LEU A 86 -14.33 3.90 1.04
C LEU A 86 -15.01 5.27 0.94
N ALA A 87 -15.05 5.86 -0.25
CA ALA A 87 -15.69 7.16 -0.48
C ALA A 87 -17.19 7.12 -0.12
N HIS A 88 -17.86 6.01 -0.42
CA HIS A 88 -19.28 5.80 -0.12
C HIS A 88 -19.54 5.22 1.28
N LYS A 89 -18.51 5.06 2.11
CA LYS A 89 -18.61 4.48 3.46
C LYS A 89 -19.35 3.14 3.48
N SER A 90 -19.11 2.32 2.46
CA SER A 90 -19.69 0.97 2.35
C SER A 90 -19.33 0.14 3.59
N SER A 91 -20.26 -0.71 4.04
CA SER A 91 -20.02 -1.65 5.14
C SER A 91 -18.92 -2.66 4.82
N HIS A 92 -18.82 -3.05 3.55
CA HIS A 92 -17.79 -3.95 3.04
C HIS A 92 -16.89 -3.21 2.04
N VAL A 93 -15.57 -3.29 2.28
CA VAL A 93 -14.53 -2.77 1.37
C VAL A 93 -13.71 -3.96 0.85
N PRO A 94 -13.64 -4.19 -0.47
CA PRO A 94 -13.14 -5.43 -1.05
C PRO A 94 -11.60 -5.48 -1.17
N TYR A 95 -10.87 -5.24 -0.07
CA TYR A 95 -9.40 -5.26 -0.05
C TYR A 95 -8.78 -6.56 -0.55
N ARG A 96 -9.52 -7.67 -0.48
CA ARG A 96 -9.02 -9.01 -0.84
C ARG A 96 -8.96 -9.27 -2.34
N ASN A 97 -9.56 -8.42 -3.18
CA ASN A 97 -9.67 -8.63 -4.62
C ASN A 97 -8.31 -8.58 -5.36
N SER A 98 -7.28 -7.98 -4.76
CA SER A 98 -5.90 -8.02 -5.28
C SER A 98 -4.87 -8.05 -4.16
N LYS A 99 -3.62 -8.47 -4.47
CA LYS A 99 -2.50 -8.38 -3.52
C LYS A 99 -2.12 -6.92 -3.23
N LEU A 100 -2.21 -6.04 -4.23
CA LEU A 100 -1.96 -4.61 -4.06
C LEU A 100 -2.87 -4.01 -2.98
N THR A 101 -4.17 -4.25 -3.07
CA THR A 101 -5.15 -3.75 -2.12
C THR A 101 -5.03 -4.37 -0.72
N GLN A 102 -4.56 -5.62 -0.61
CA GLN A 102 -4.24 -6.24 0.68
C GLN A 102 -3.06 -5.55 1.36
N VAL A 103 -2.01 -5.22 0.61
CA VAL A 103 -0.83 -4.50 1.13
C VAL A 103 -1.19 -3.08 1.58
N LEU A 104 -2.03 -2.39 0.81
CA LEU A 104 -2.43 -1.00 1.08
C LEU A 104 -3.59 -0.87 2.08
N GLN A 105 -4.14 -1.98 2.57
CA GLN A 105 -5.30 -1.97 3.46
C GLN A 105 -5.05 -1.14 4.73
N SER A 106 -3.84 -1.20 5.30
CA SER A 106 -3.48 -0.46 6.51
C SER A 106 -3.44 1.07 6.28
N SER A 107 -3.15 1.50 5.05
CA SER A 107 -3.04 2.91 4.67
C SER A 107 -4.38 3.50 4.22
N LEU A 108 -5.17 2.71 3.49
CA LEU A 108 -6.46 3.12 2.93
C LEU A 108 -7.62 2.96 3.93
N GLY A 109 -7.51 1.99 4.85
CA GLY A 109 -8.58 1.60 5.77
C GLY A 109 -8.56 2.27 7.14
N SER A 110 -7.61 3.16 7.43
CA SER A 110 -7.45 3.69 8.77
C SER A 110 -8.37 4.88 9.07
N LYS A 111 -9.51 4.60 9.71
CA LYS A 111 -9.99 5.43 10.84
C LYS A 111 -9.03 5.20 12.02
N LYS A 112 -7.82 5.75 11.98
CA LYS A 112 -7.08 5.98 13.23
C LYS A 112 -7.61 7.28 13.80
N ALA A 113 -8.56 7.18 14.73
CA ALA A 113 -8.77 8.24 15.69
C ALA A 113 -7.42 8.46 16.40
N ILE A 114 -6.73 9.52 16.01
CA ILE A 114 -5.66 10.11 16.81
C ILE A 114 -6.36 10.58 18.08
N GLY A 115 -6.30 9.80 19.16
CA GLY A 115 -6.97 10.14 20.40
C GLY A 115 -7.43 8.97 21.28
N SER A 116 -6.56 8.00 21.54
CA SER A 116 -6.68 7.22 22.78
C SER A 116 -5.29 7.02 23.35
N SER A 117 -4.75 8.11 23.91
CA SER A 117 -3.70 8.01 24.92
C SER A 117 -4.25 7.13 26.06
N SER A 118 -3.80 5.89 26.11
CA SER A 118 -3.91 5.05 27.30
C SER A 118 -3.11 5.74 28.40
N SER A 119 -3.78 6.51 29.26
CA SER A 119 -3.22 6.96 30.53
C SER A 119 -3.03 5.73 31.41
N ALA A 120 -1.84 5.15 31.39
CA ALA A 120 -1.42 4.19 32.39
C ALA A 120 -1.42 4.89 33.75
N ALA A 121 -2.18 4.32 34.68
CA ALA A 121 -2.37 4.83 36.03
C ALA A 121 -1.05 4.98 36.81
N ARG A 122 -0.88 6.12 37.49
CA ARG A 122 0.04 6.23 38.63
C ARG A 122 -0.76 5.97 39.92
N PRO A 123 -0.40 4.98 40.75
CA PRO A 123 -0.96 4.88 42.09
C PRO A 123 -0.39 6.01 42.95
N SER A 124 -1.28 6.83 43.53
CA SER A 124 -0.92 7.84 44.51
C SER A 124 -0.45 7.16 45.80
N LYS A 125 0.83 7.32 46.13
CA LYS A 125 1.31 7.04 47.49
C LYS A 125 0.76 8.12 48.41
N ARG A 126 -0.22 7.73 49.23
CA ARG A 126 -0.69 8.48 50.40
C ARG A 126 0.34 8.28 51.50
N TRP A 127 1.09 9.32 51.85
CA TRP A 127 1.93 9.33 53.05
C TRP A 127 1.01 9.44 54.28
N GLN A 128 1.21 8.52 55.23
CA GLN A 128 0.89 8.72 56.64
C GLN A 128 1.97 9.60 57.26
#